data_AF-A0A662UA45-F1
#
_entry.id   AF-A0A662UA45-F1
#
_cell.length_a   1.000
_cell.length_b   1.000
_cell.length_c   1.000
_cell.angle_alpha   90.00
_cell.angle_beta   90.00
_cell.angle_gamma   90.00
#
_symmetry.space_group_name_H-M   'P 1'
#
loop_
_entity.id
_entity.type
_entity.pdbx_description
1 polymer ?
#
loop_
_entity_poly.entity_id
_entity_poly.type
_entity_poly.pdbx_seq_one_letter_code
_entity_poly.pdbx_strand_id
1 'polypeptide(L)'
;MTTEYYCLYKVDDNGKWKTVIVFNNPPRNIKDLGNKLKSVLKCSVTVRKKYIIIDKYVLEYRIARIIEEYITARSRPKVYRFLT
;
A
#
# COMPACT_ATOMS: atom_id res chain seq x y z
N MET A 1 -6.63 13.28 -10.31
CA MET A 1 -6.81 13.17 -8.85
C MET A 1 -5.66 12.34 -8.30
N THR A 2 -4.74 12.96 -7.60
CA THR A 2 -3.61 12.30 -6.94
C THR A 2 -4.16 11.50 -5.76
N THR A 3 -3.83 10.21 -5.68
CA THR A 3 -4.26 9.37 -4.55
C THR A 3 -3.28 9.61 -3.40
N GLU A 4 -3.69 10.39 -2.41
CA GLU A 4 -2.92 10.62 -1.19
C GLU A 4 -3.17 9.51 -0.17
N TYR A 5 -2.09 8.99 0.41
CA TYR A 5 -2.14 7.97 1.45
C TYR A 5 -1.00 8.15 2.46
N TYR A 6 -1.16 7.57 3.64
CA TYR A 6 -0.14 7.52 4.68
C TYR A 6 0.12 6.06 5.09
N CYS A 7 1.37 5.74 5.40
CA CYS A 7 1.76 4.45 5.98
C CYS A 7 1.93 4.59 7.50
N LEU A 8 1.14 3.83 8.26
CA LEU A 8 1.26 3.73 9.71
C LEU A 8 1.77 2.34 10.07
N TYR A 9 2.57 2.26 11.13
CA TYR A 9 3.11 1.01 11.63
C TYR A 9 2.58 0.78 13.04
N LYS A 10 2.16 -0.45 13.33
CA LYS A 10 1.77 -0.84 14.68
C LYS A 10 2.31 -2.23 15.02
N VAL A 11 2.56 -2.45 16.29
CA VAL A 11 2.82 -3.77 16.86
C VAL A 11 1.52 -4.24 17.52
N ASP A 12 1.09 -5.45 17.21
CA ASP A 12 -0.08 -6.08 17.83
C ASP A 12 0.32 -6.71 19.18
N ASP A 13 -0.65 -7.04 20.03
CA ASP A 13 -0.38 -7.61 21.37
C ASP A 13 0.43 -8.93 21.34
N ASN A 14 0.40 -9.63 20.21
CA ASN A 14 1.20 -10.83 19.96
C ASN A 14 2.63 -10.56 19.47
N GLY A 15 3.08 -9.29 19.51
CA GLY A 15 4.41 -8.86 19.07
C GLY A 15 4.60 -8.77 17.55
N LYS A 16 3.55 -9.03 16.75
CA LYS A 16 3.66 -8.98 15.28
C LYS A 16 3.46 -7.58 14.75
N TRP A 17 4.29 -7.21 13.78
CA TRP A 17 4.18 -5.95 13.07
C TRP A 17 3.06 -5.97 12.03
N LYS A 18 2.30 -4.88 12.00
CA LYS A 18 1.28 -4.61 10.98
C LYS A 18 1.58 -3.26 10.33
N THR A 19 1.43 -3.22 9.01
CA THR A 19 1.49 -1.96 8.24
C THR A 19 0.08 -1.58 7.82
N VAL A 20 -0.32 -0.34 8.08
CA VAL A 20 -1.66 0.18 7.78
C VAL A 20 -1.52 1.32 6.79
N ILE A 21 -2.11 1.14 5.62
CA ILE A 21 -2.17 2.16 4.57
C ILE A 21 -3.51 2.87 4.72
N VAL A 22 -3.48 4.18 4.98
CA VAL A 22 -4.67 5.02 5.12
C VAL A 22 -4.79 5.90 3.89
N PHE A 23 -5.91 5.81 3.17
CA PHE A 23 -6.16 6.66 2.00
C PHE A 23 -7.03 7.85 2.38
N ASN A 24 -6.59 9.08 2.04
CA ASN A 24 -7.43 10.28 2.13
C ASN A 24 -8.60 10.18 1.14
N ASN A 25 -8.25 9.82 -0.10
CA ASN A 25 -9.19 9.58 -1.18
C ASN A 25 -8.98 8.15 -1.70
N PRO A 26 -9.76 7.15 -1.23
CA PRO A 26 -9.54 5.76 -1.61
C PRO A 26 -9.77 5.55 -3.11
N PRO A 27 -8.91 4.78 -3.79
CA PRO A 27 -9.13 4.46 -5.19
C PRO A 27 -10.41 3.63 -5.35
N ARG A 28 -11.16 3.84 -6.44
CA ARG A 28 -12.41 3.08 -6.74
C ARG A 28 -12.22 1.56 -6.64
N ASN A 29 -11.01 1.09 -6.96
CA ASN A 29 -10.66 -0.34 -6.96
C ASN A 29 -9.73 -0.73 -5.80
N ILE A 30 -9.94 -0.17 -4.59
CA ILE A 30 -9.12 -0.48 -3.40
C ILE A 30 -9.05 -1.98 -3.06
N LYS A 31 -10.10 -2.75 -3.39
CA LYS A 31 -10.12 -4.22 -3.24
C LYS A 31 -9.07 -4.90 -4.13
N ASP A 32 -8.95 -4.49 -5.38
CA ASP A 32 -7.98 -5.05 -6.32
C ASP A 32 -6.55 -4.69 -5.92
N LEU A 33 -6.34 -3.46 -5.42
CA LEU A 33 -5.07 -3.05 -4.86
C LEU A 33 -4.68 -3.93 -3.67
N GLY A 34 -5.63 -4.23 -2.77
CA GLY A 34 -5.43 -5.17 -1.67
C GLY A 34 -5.07 -6.59 -2.14
N ASN A 35 -5.74 -7.09 -3.17
CA ASN A 35 -5.42 -8.39 -3.78
C ASN A 35 -4.02 -8.40 -4.40
N LYS A 36 -3.61 -7.32 -5.08
CA LYS A 36 -2.26 -7.17 -5.63
C LYS A 36 -1.21 -7.15 -4.52
N LEU A 37 -1.45 -6.40 -3.43
CA LEU A 37 -0.59 -6.40 -2.24
C LEU A 37 -0.47 -7.79 -1.63
N LYS A 38 -1.59 -8.51 -1.45
CA LYS A 38 -1.61 -9.90 -0.97
C LYS A 38 -0.75 -10.82 -1.85
N SER A 39 -0.89 -10.71 -3.16
CA SER A 39 -0.15 -11.54 -4.13
C SER A 39 1.34 -11.24 -4.13
N VAL A 40 1.73 -9.97 -4.09
CA VAL A 40 3.14 -9.54 -4.15
C VAL A 40 3.87 -9.78 -2.82
N LEU A 41 3.22 -9.48 -1.70
CA LEU A 41 3.84 -9.55 -0.36
C LEU A 41 3.72 -10.94 0.29
N LYS A 42 2.88 -11.83 -0.28
CA LYS A 42 2.63 -13.19 0.21
C LYS A 42 2.27 -13.22 1.70
N CYS A 43 1.44 -12.29 2.13
CA CYS A 43 1.01 -12.14 3.51
C CYS A 43 -0.49 -11.87 3.60
N SER A 44 -1.04 -11.94 4.82
CA SER A 44 -2.44 -11.59 5.03
C SER A 44 -2.64 -10.09 4.81
N VAL A 45 -3.67 -9.72 4.05
CA VAL A 45 -4.05 -8.35 3.76
C VAL A 45 -5.55 -8.21 3.96
N THR A 46 -5.94 -7.25 4.80
CA THR A 46 -7.34 -6.90 5.06
C THR A 46 -7.66 -5.55 4.44
N VAL A 47 -8.68 -5.49 3.58
CA VAL A 47 -9.15 -4.26 2.95
C VAL A 47 -10.41 -3.77 3.65
N ARG A 48 -10.40 -2.52 4.08
CA ARG A 48 -11.58 -1.76 4.55
C ARG A 48 -11.76 -0.53 3.67
N LYS A 49 -12.93 0.15 3.76
CA LYS A 49 -13.31 1.28 2.87
C LYS A 49 -12.15 2.23 2.51
N LYS A 50 -11.41 2.71 3.50
CA LYS A 50 -10.28 3.65 3.33
C LYS A 50 -8.93 3.11 3.84
N TYR A 51 -8.87 1.83 4.21
CA TYR A 51 -7.70 1.26 4.87
C TYR A 51 -7.28 -0.05 4.21
N ILE A 52 -5.99 -0.25 4.05
CA ILE A 52 -5.41 -1.57 3.77
C ILE A 52 -4.48 -1.94 4.92
N ILE A 53 -4.76 -3.06 5.57
CA ILE A 53 -3.97 -3.56 6.69
C ILE A 53 -3.18 -4.77 6.20
N ILE A 54 -1.88 -4.72 6.32
CA ILE A 54 -0.94 -5.76 5.94
C ILE A 54 -0.38 -6.37 7.23
N ASP A 55 -0.53 -7.68 7.39
CA ASP A 55 -0.06 -8.41 8.59
C ASP A 55 1.45 -8.71 8.52
N LYS A 56 2.22 -7.66 8.23
CA LYS A 56 3.67 -7.69 8.09
C LYS A 56 4.20 -6.26 8.17
N TYR A 57 5.44 -6.10 8.65
CA TYR A 57 6.21 -4.89 8.45
C TYR A 57 6.62 -4.75 6.98
N VAL A 58 6.25 -3.64 6.33
CA VAL A 58 6.62 -3.34 4.95
C VAL A 58 7.03 -1.89 4.84
N LEU A 59 8.27 -1.66 4.42
CA LEU A 59 8.80 -0.31 4.22
C LEU A 59 7.95 0.48 3.23
N GLU A 60 7.73 1.74 3.55
CA GLU A 60 6.88 2.67 2.80
C GLU A 60 7.23 2.73 1.31
N TYR A 61 8.52 2.77 0.95
CA TYR A 61 8.93 2.80 -0.46
C TYR A 61 8.47 1.56 -1.25
N ARG A 62 8.35 0.39 -0.60
CA ARG A 62 7.84 -0.82 -1.27
C ARG A 62 6.35 -0.73 -1.50
N ILE A 63 5.62 -0.15 -0.56
CA ILE A 63 4.19 0.12 -0.68
C ILE A 63 3.97 1.12 -1.80
N ALA A 64 4.71 2.23 -1.79
CA ALA A 64 4.69 3.25 -2.82
C ALA A 64 4.91 2.64 -4.20
N ARG A 65 5.94 1.80 -4.36
CA ARG A 65 6.20 1.13 -5.64
C ARG A 65 5.03 0.28 -6.14
N ILE A 66 4.39 -0.49 -5.25
CA ILE A 66 3.26 -1.36 -5.64
C ILE A 66 2.02 -0.52 -5.98
N ILE A 67 1.74 0.53 -5.21
CA ILE A 67 0.63 1.46 -5.46
C ILE A 67 0.87 2.21 -6.77
N GLU A 68 2.07 2.76 -6.96
CA GLU A 68 2.50 3.40 -8.20
C GLU A 68 2.35 2.45 -9.37
N GLU A 69 2.88 1.22 -9.32
CA GLU A 69 2.73 0.24 -10.39
C GLU A 69 1.27 -0.15 -10.65
N TYR A 70 0.42 -0.14 -9.62
CA TYR A 70 -1.01 -0.36 -9.81
C TYR A 70 -1.69 0.83 -10.52
N ILE A 71 -1.30 2.05 -10.19
CA ILE A 71 -1.83 3.29 -10.81
C ILE A 71 -1.25 3.47 -12.23
N THR A 72 0.07 3.34 -12.39
CA THR A 72 0.82 3.53 -13.65
C THR A 72 0.72 2.35 -14.61
N ALA A 73 0.30 1.15 -14.18
CA ALA A 73 -0.14 0.13 -15.13
C ALA A 73 -1.33 0.62 -16.00
N ARG A 74 -1.99 1.72 -15.64
CA ARG A 74 -2.94 2.45 -16.50
C ARG A 74 -2.33 3.65 -17.28
N SER A 75 -1.11 4.10 -16.98
CA SER A 75 -0.46 5.23 -17.68
C SER A 75 1.06 5.34 -17.33
N ARG A 76 1.95 5.18 -18.32
CA ARG A 76 3.43 5.38 -18.26
C ARG A 76 3.84 6.86 -18.00
N PRO A 77 5.13 7.24 -17.86
CA PRO A 77 6.36 6.52 -17.45
C PRO A 77 6.98 7.08 -16.14
N LYS A 78 7.86 6.28 -15.53
CA LYS A 78 8.57 6.55 -14.26
C LYS A 78 9.62 7.67 -14.41
N VAL A 79 9.52 8.72 -13.58
CA VAL A 79 10.64 9.64 -13.30
C VAL A 79 10.97 9.49 -11.82
N TYR A 80 12.05 8.77 -11.51
CA TYR A 80 12.60 8.73 -10.16
C TYR A 80 13.75 9.72 -10.08
N ARG A 81 13.62 10.72 -9.21
CA ARG A 81 14.73 11.58 -8.79
C ARG A 81 14.99 11.25 -7.32
N PHE A 82 16.00 10.43 -7.07
CA PHE A 82 16.50 10.22 -5.72
C PHE A 82 17.40 11.42 -5.38
N LEU A 83 17.09 12.10 -4.28
CA LEU A 83 18.01 13.06 -3.66
C LEU A 83 18.93 12.26 -2.73
N THR A 84 20.16 12.03 -3.18
CA THR A 84 21.31 11.68 -2.35
C THR A 84 21.86 12.91 -1.67
#